data_AF-A0A2J8IHV7-F1
#
_entry.id   AF-A0A2J8IHV7-F1
#
_cell.length_a   1.000
_cell.length_b   1.000
_cell.length_c   1.000
_cell.angle_alpha   90.00
_cell.angle_beta   90.00
_cell.angle_gamma   90.00
#
_symmetry.space_group_name_H-M   'P 1'
#
loop_
_entity.id
_entity.type
_entity.pdbx_description
1 polymer ?
#
loop_
_entity_poly.entity_id
_entity_poly.type
_entity_poly.pdbx_seq_one_letter_code
_entity_poly.pdbx_strand_id
1 'polypeptide(L)' 'MSKQANRQTNRLEALAVVRLMAENRQDEVSLMLAESEDPIGLAHAACGLAVAALYALGPDRASRMFDQAAQAALAEG' A
#
# COMPACT_ATOMS: atom_id res chain seq x y z
N MET A 1 -3.01 -15.22 15.58
CA MET A 1 -3.58 -14.89 14.25
C MET A 1 -2.99 -15.80 13.19
N SER A 2 -3.74 -16.17 12.14
CA SER A 2 -3.21 -17.02 11.06
C SER A 2 -2.20 -16.23 10.21
N LYS A 3 -1.20 -16.92 9.63
CA LYS A 3 -0.20 -16.29 8.73
C LYS A 3 -0.84 -15.61 7.51
N GLN A 4 -2.06 -15.99 7.16
CA GLN A 4 -2.81 -15.44 6.03
C GLN A 4 -3.46 -14.10 6.37
N ALA A 5 -4.02 -13.96 7.59
CA ALA A 5 -4.58 -12.70 8.08
C ALA A 5 -3.51 -11.60 8.13
N ASN A 6 -2.32 -11.89 8.68
CA ASN A 6 -1.21 -10.92 8.70
C ASN A 6 -0.75 -10.53 7.29
N ARG A 7 -0.74 -11.46 6.31
CA ARG A 7 -0.35 -11.12 4.93
C ARG A 7 -1.36 -10.20 4.25
N GLN A 8 -2.65 -10.38 4.52
CA GLN A 8 -3.71 -9.53 3.98
C GLN A 8 -3.64 -8.13 4.58
N THR A 9 -3.47 -8.03 5.89
CA THR A 9 -3.29 -6.74 6.59
C THR A 9 -2.07 -5.99 6.05
N ASN A 10 -0.90 -6.63 5.99
CA ASN A 10 0.32 -5.99 5.48
C ASN A 10 0.17 -5.52 4.03
N ARG A 11 -0.59 -6.26 3.20
CA ARG A 11 -0.88 -5.86 1.82
C ARG A 11 -1.79 -4.64 1.76
N LEU A 12 -2.82 -4.59 2.60
CA LEU A 12 -3.73 -3.45 2.72
C LEU A 12 -3.00 -2.19 3.17
N GLU A 13 -2.15 -2.30 4.19
CA GLU A 13 -1.32 -1.20 4.67
C GLU A 13 -0.37 -0.70 3.58
N ALA A 14 0.29 -1.60 2.85
CA ALA A 14 1.19 -1.21 1.76
C ALA A 14 0.45 -0.47 0.63
N LEU A 15 -0.75 -0.94 0.26
CA LEU A 15 -1.60 -0.26 -0.72
C LEU A 15 -2.05 1.13 -0.24
N ALA A 16 -2.42 1.24 1.03
CA ALA A 16 -2.80 2.51 1.65
C ALA A 16 -1.62 3.51 1.65
N VAL A 17 -0.42 3.07 2.03
CA VAL A 17 0.79 3.91 1.98
C VAL A 17 1.06 4.41 0.56
N VAL A 18 1.01 3.53 -0.45
CA VAL A 18 1.24 3.93 -1.84
C VAL A 18 0.20 4.94 -2.33
N ARG A 19 -1.07 4.77 -1.94
CA ARG A 19 -2.14 5.70 -2.27
C ARG A 19 -1.90 7.08 -1.62
N LEU A 20 -1.58 7.12 -0.34
CA LEU A 20 -1.26 8.36 0.37
C LEU A 20 -0.04 9.07 -0.22
N MET A 21 0.98 8.33 -0.66
CA MET A 21 2.12 8.89 -1.39
C MET A 21 1.70 9.53 -2.72
N ALA A 22 0.83 8.86 -3.49
CA ALA A 22 0.30 9.40 -4.75
C ALA A 22 -0.56 10.65 -4.54
N GLU A 23 -1.27 10.74 -3.41
CA GLU A 23 -2.06 11.91 -2.98
C GLU A 23 -1.20 13.01 -2.33
N ASN A 24 0.12 12.82 -2.23
CA ASN A 24 1.08 13.73 -1.59
C ASN A 24 0.78 14.01 -0.09
N ARG A 25 0.21 13.03 0.62
CA ARG A 25 -0.18 13.11 2.04
C ARG A 25 0.95 12.57 2.95
N GLN A 26 2.08 13.27 2.96
CA GLN A 26 3.30 12.82 3.63
C GLN A 26 3.14 12.61 5.15
N ASP A 27 2.35 13.45 5.80
CA ASP A 27 2.11 13.34 7.25
C ASP A 27 1.41 12.03 7.61
N GLU A 28 0.47 11.58 6.77
CA GLU A 28 -0.28 10.34 7.01
C GLU A 28 0.53 9.10 6.67
N VAL A 29 1.39 9.16 5.65
CA VAL A 29 2.38 8.11 5.39
C VAL A 29 3.30 7.94 6.59
N SER A 30 3.78 9.06 7.15
CA SER A 30 4.65 9.06 8.33
C SER A 30 3.96 8.45 9.54
N LEU A 31 2.68 8.80 9.76
CA LEU A 31 1.87 8.24 10.84
C LEU A 31 1.68 6.72 10.69
N MET A 32 1.26 6.25 9.50
CA MET A 32 1.05 4.82 9.25
C MET A 32 2.33 4.00 9.44
N LEU A 33 3.47 4.52 8.99
CA LEU A 33 4.75 3.86 9.22
C LEU A 33 5.10 3.81 10.71
N ALA A 34 4.87 4.89 11.45
CA ALA A 34 5.17 4.94 12.89
C ALA A 34 4.30 3.99 13.73
N GLU A 35 3.05 3.76 13.31
CA GLU A 35 2.10 2.88 14.01
C GLU A 35 2.21 1.40 13.61
N SER A 36 2.94 1.08 12.54
CA SER A 36 3.11 -0.30 12.07
C SER A 36 4.00 -1.13 12.99
N GLU A 37 3.66 -2.41 13.17
CA GLU A 37 4.51 -3.39 13.87
C GLU A 37 5.82 -3.70 13.10
N ASP A 38 5.84 -3.48 11.78
CA ASP A 38 7.00 -3.66 10.90
C ASP A 38 7.13 -2.50 9.89
N PRO A 39 7.59 -1.32 10.34
CA PRO A 39 7.68 -0.13 9.49
C PRO A 39 8.57 -0.33 8.26
N ILE A 40 9.65 -1.09 8.40
CA ILE A 40 10.61 -1.33 7.32
C ILE A 40 9.99 -2.28 6.29
N GLY A 41 9.35 -3.36 6.73
CA GLY A 41 8.65 -4.29 5.84
C GLY A 41 7.51 -3.60 5.10
N LEU A 42 6.75 -2.75 5.78
CA LEU A 42 5.68 -1.96 5.19
C LEU A 42 6.22 -1.00 4.12
N ALA A 43 7.24 -0.20 4.45
CA ALA A 43 7.86 0.72 3.50
C ALA A 43 8.43 -0.01 2.27
N HIS A 44 9.08 -1.16 2.48
CA HIS A 44 9.64 -1.96 1.40
C HIS A 44 8.55 -2.54 0.48
N ALA A 45 7.47 -3.07 1.07
CA ALA A 45 6.33 -3.57 0.30
C ALA A 45 5.65 -2.46 -0.51
N ALA A 46 5.41 -1.30 0.11
CA ALA A 46 4.84 -0.13 -0.54
C ALA A 46 5.72 0.35 -1.71
N CYS A 47 7.03 0.52 -1.49
CA CYS A 47 7.97 0.89 -2.57
C CYS A 47 7.98 -0.13 -3.71
N GLY A 48 8.01 -1.43 -3.40
CA GLY A 48 7.98 -2.48 -4.43
C GLY A 48 6.71 -2.44 -5.29
N LEU A 49 5.55 -2.25 -4.64
CA LEU A 49 4.26 -2.05 -5.31
C LEU A 49 4.24 -0.79 -6.19
N ALA A 50 4.71 0.34 -5.65
CA ALA A 50 4.80 1.61 -6.37
C ALA A 50 5.66 1.48 -7.63
N VAL A 51 6.88 0.97 -7.49
CA VAL A 51 7.82 0.80 -8.61
C VAL A 51 7.25 -0.15 -9.67
N ALA A 52 6.75 -1.32 -9.27
CA ALA A 52 6.20 -2.30 -10.21
C ALA A 52 5.04 -1.72 -11.03
N ALA A 53 4.13 -0.99 -10.39
CA ALA A 53 3.00 -0.38 -11.10
C ALA A 53 3.43 0.76 -12.02
N LEU A 54 4.31 1.64 -11.55
CA LEU A 54 4.79 2.79 -12.32
C LEU A 54 5.54 2.33 -13.58
N TYR A 55 6.39 1.32 -13.47
CA TYR A 55 7.09 0.74 -14.62
C TYR A 55 6.16 0.02 -15.60
N ALA A 56 5.19 -0.75 -15.09
CA ALA A 56 4.32 -1.55 -15.95
C ALA A 56 3.23 -0.72 -16.65
N LEU A 57 2.71 0.31 -15.99
CA LEU A 57 1.48 1.00 -16.40
C LEU A 57 1.66 2.48 -16.69
N GLY A 58 2.75 3.10 -16.21
CA GLY A 58 2.89 4.55 -16.15
C GLY A 58 2.06 5.18 -15.03
N PRO A 59 2.34 6.46 -14.68
CA PRO A 59 1.83 7.11 -13.46
C PRO A 59 0.30 7.15 -13.35
N ASP A 60 -0.40 7.60 -14.39
CA ASP A 60 -1.87 7.76 -14.33
C ASP A 60 -2.62 6.43 -14.20
N ARG A 61 -2.10 5.36 -14.79
CA ARG A 61 -2.71 4.03 -14.73
C ARG A 61 -2.35 3.30 -13.45
N ALA A 62 -1.14 3.52 -12.91
CA ALA A 62 -0.72 2.99 -11.62
C ALA A 62 -1.62 3.52 -10.48
N SER A 63 -1.89 4.83 -10.45
CA SER A 63 -2.76 5.44 -9.45
C SER A 63 -4.16 4.79 -9.42
N ARG A 64 -4.82 4.65 -10.59
CA ARG A 64 -6.12 3.97 -10.68
C ARG A 64 -6.08 2.50 -10.24
N MET A 65 -4.98 1.80 -10.53
CA MET A 65 -4.81 0.42 -10.11
C MET A 65 -4.74 0.31 -8.58
N PHE A 66 -4.04 1.23 -7.91
CA PHE A 66 -3.96 1.22 -6.44
C PHE A 66 -5.31 1.46 -5.77
N ASP A 67 -6.12 2.38 -6.31
CA ASP A 67 -7.48 2.61 -5.81
C ASP A 67 -8.36 1.36 -5.96
N GLN A 68 -8.31 0.70 -7.12
CA GLN A 68 -9.04 -0.53 -7.37
C GLN A 68 -8.59 -1.68 -6.47
N ALA A 69 -7.27 -1.84 -6.30
CA ALA A 69 -6.71 -2.90 -5.46
C ALA A 69 -7.06 -2.70 -3.98
N ALA A 70 -7.06 -1.45 -3.49
CA ALA A 70 -7.47 -1.12 -2.13
C ALA A 70 -8.97 -1.44 -1.91
N GLN A 71 -9.84 -1.07 -2.85
CA GLN A 71 -11.28 -1.38 -2.77
C GLN A 71 -11.55 -2.90 -2.82
N ALA A 72 -10.87 -3.63 -3.71
CA ALA A 72 -11.00 -5.08 -3.80
C ALA A 72 -10.57 -5.78 -2.50
N ALA A 73 -9.44 -5.36 -1.92
CA ALA A 73 -8.92 -5.95 -0.70
C ALA A 73 -9.79 -5.66 0.55
N LEU A 74 -10.58 -4.58 0.54
CA LEU A 74 -11.60 -4.30 1.56
C LEU A 74 -12.87 -5.16 1.39
N ALA A 75 -13.20 -5.58 0.17
CA ALA A 75 -14.36 -6.41 -0.12
C ALA A 75 -14.12 -7.91 0.17
N GLU A 76 -12.86 -8.32 0.28
CA GLU A 76 -12.42 -9.69 0.59
C GLU A 76 -12.22 -9.94 2.11
N GLY A 77 -12.46 -8.94 2.96
CA GLY A 77 -12.34 -9.00 4.42
C GLY A 77 -13.70 -8.95 5.12
#